data_AF-A0A075UUN2-F1
#
_entry.id   AF-A0A075UUN2-F1
#
_cell.length_a   1.000
_cell.length_b   1.000
_cell.length_c   1.000
_cell.angle_alpha   90.00
_cell.angle_beta   90.00
_cell.angle_gamma   90.00
#
_symmetry.space_group_name_H-M   'P 1'
#
loop_
_entity.id
_entity.type
_entity.pdbx_description
1 polymer ?
#
loop_
_entity_poly.entity_id
_entity_poly.type
_entity_poly.pdbx_seq_one_letter_code
_entity_poly.pdbx_strand_id
1 'polypeptide(L)'
;MAITTWVQAAGTVLLGLVGLWFAHNYRRQIRLKLAERQVEAYTRLWALTASAAPFRATPLEPAELKKLHDDMGKWYFDDGDGILTSAAARDLFVGVHGNLVCPIGAMKPAVLAAQLTALSPADAERRRGCAIVRQVSLLRTQLKKDLAMHLGVDYYTDLQPDDRAFLVSCGLSPRRRPWRPRRLRPADRPHVDPCVCGGCPAGPS
;
A
#
# COMPACT_ATOMS: atom_id res chain seq x y z
N MET A 1 33.02 55.61 16.45
CA MET A 1 31.79 55.29 15.69
C MET A 1 31.83 53.96 14.93
N ALA A 2 32.99 53.42 14.52
CA ALA A 2 33.07 52.16 13.79
C ALA A 2 32.82 50.87 14.62
N ILE A 3 33.04 50.89 15.94
CA ILE A 3 32.93 49.68 16.79
C ILE A 3 31.45 49.29 17.00
N THR A 4 30.57 50.28 17.18
CA THR A 4 29.12 50.09 17.36
C THR A 4 28.45 49.44 16.15
N THR A 5 28.89 49.74 14.93
CA THR A 5 28.32 49.16 13.70
C THR A 5 28.68 47.68 13.54
N TRP A 6 29.90 47.28 13.93
CA TRP A 6 30.31 45.87 13.88
C TRP A 6 29.59 45.00 14.91
N VAL A 7 29.33 45.53 16.11
CA VAL A 7 28.55 44.84 17.14
C VAL A 7 27.10 44.61 16.68
N GLN A 8 26.47 45.60 16.07
CA GLN A 8 25.11 45.46 15.51
C GLN A 8 25.06 44.46 14.34
N ALA A 9 26.06 44.49 13.46
CA ALA A 9 26.18 43.54 12.36
C ALA A 9 26.36 42.10 12.88
N ALA A 10 27.26 41.89 13.85
CA ALA A 10 27.50 40.59 14.47
C ALA A 10 26.24 40.08 15.20
N GLY A 11 25.52 40.95 15.90
CA GLY A 11 24.25 40.61 16.55
C GLY A 11 23.19 40.14 15.56
N THR A 12 23.04 40.84 14.43
CA THR A 12 22.09 40.46 13.36
C THR A 12 22.45 39.12 12.72
N VAL A 13 23.74 38.89 12.44
CA VAL A 13 24.23 37.61 11.89
C VAL A 13 23.96 36.47 12.87
N LEU A 14 24.27 36.66 14.16
CA LEU A 14 24.01 35.65 15.19
C LEU A 14 22.52 35.32 15.31
N LEU A 15 21.65 36.34 15.33
CA LEU A 15 20.19 36.14 15.35
C LEU A 15 19.71 35.40 14.10
N GLY A 16 20.26 35.72 12.92
CA GLY A 16 19.96 35.01 11.67
C GLY A 16 20.35 33.53 11.73
N LEU A 17 21.54 33.22 12.25
CA LEU A 17 22.01 31.84 12.41
C LEU A 17 21.16 31.06 13.42
N VAL A 18 20.82 31.68 14.55
CA VAL A 18 19.94 31.08 15.57
C VAL A 18 18.55 30.82 14.99
N GLY A 19 17.98 31.78 14.26
CA GLY A 19 16.68 31.63 13.59
C GLY A 19 16.69 30.49 12.56
N LEU A 20 17.73 30.40 11.73
CA LEU A 20 17.89 29.31 10.76
C LEU A 20 18.02 27.94 11.46
N TRP A 21 18.78 27.88 12.56
CA TRP A 21 18.94 26.67 13.36
C TRP A 21 17.61 26.23 13.99
N PHE A 22 16.84 27.15 14.58
CA PHE A 22 15.51 26.85 15.12
C PHE A 22 14.55 26.37 14.03
N ALA A 23 14.50 27.06 12.89
CA ALA A 23 13.66 26.66 11.76
C ALA A 23 14.03 25.26 11.23
N HIS A 24 15.33 24.95 11.17
CA HIS A 24 15.82 23.63 10.78
C HIS A 24 15.39 22.54 11.78
N ASN A 25 15.61 22.76 13.08
CA ASN A 25 15.23 21.79 14.12
C ASN A 25 13.72 21.59 14.22
N TYR A 26 12.95 22.67 14.11
CA TYR A 26 11.49 22.61 14.14
C TYR A 26 10.93 21.84 12.94
N ARG A 27 11.45 22.07 11.73
CA ARG A 27 11.09 21.28 10.53
C ARG A 27 11.43 19.81 10.72
N ARG A 28 12.56 19.49 11.36
CA ARG A 28 12.93 18.10 11.67
C ARG A 28 11.95 17.47 12.65
N GLN A 29 11.55 18.17 13.71
CA GLN A 29 10.56 17.66 14.67
C GLN A 29 9.20 17.42 14.04
N ILE A 30 8.71 18.34 13.18
CA ILE A 30 7.45 18.13 12.44
C ILE A 30 7.55 16.87 11.58
N ARG A 31 8.65 16.69 10.84
CA ARG A 31 8.85 15.50 10.00
C ARG A 31 8.85 14.21 10.82
N LEU A 32 9.47 14.21 12.00
CA LEU A 32 9.46 13.06 12.90
C LEU A 32 8.04 12.75 13.39
N LYS A 33 7.29 13.76 13.86
CA LYS A 33 5.90 13.59 14.28
C LYS A 33 4.99 13.08 13.15
N LEU A 34 5.18 13.59 11.93
CA LEU A 34 4.44 13.11 10.76
C LEU A 34 4.79 11.66 10.42
N ALA A 35 6.07 11.28 10.52
CA ALA A 35 6.51 9.90 10.30
C ALA A 35 5.94 8.94 11.36
N GLU A 36 5.91 9.34 12.63
CA GLU A 36 5.28 8.58 13.71
C GLU A 36 3.79 8.36 13.45
N ARG A 37 3.06 9.43 13.07
CA ARG A 37 1.65 9.33 12.69
C ARG A 37 1.42 8.45 11.47
N GLN A 38 2.31 8.53 10.48
CA GLN A 38 2.24 7.66 9.30
C GLN A 38 2.42 6.18 9.67
N VAL A 39 3.37 5.85 10.56
CA VAL A 39 3.57 4.49 11.07
C VAL A 39 2.30 4.00 11.80
N GLU A 40 1.71 4.83 12.65
CA GLU A 40 0.48 4.52 13.39
C GLU A 40 -0.69 4.24 12.43
N ALA A 41 -0.93 5.15 11.48
CA ALA A 41 -1.96 5.00 10.45
C ALA A 41 -1.78 3.72 9.63
N TYR A 42 -0.55 3.44 9.20
CA TYR A 42 -0.25 2.26 8.38
C TYR A 42 -0.40 0.96 9.17
N THR A 43 -0.05 0.98 10.47
CA THR A 43 -0.23 -0.16 11.37
C THR A 43 -1.72 -0.46 11.59
N ARG A 44 -2.55 0.57 11.73
CA ARG A 44 -4.01 0.42 11.82
C ARG A 44 -4.59 -0.20 10.55
N LEU A 45 -4.26 0.33 9.37
CA LEU A 45 -4.71 -0.27 8.10
C LEU A 45 -4.21 -1.72 7.93
N TRP A 46 -2.99 -2.01 8.35
CA TRP A 46 -2.43 -3.36 8.33
C TRP A 46 -3.24 -4.33 9.20
N ALA A 47 -3.69 -3.88 10.37
CA ALA A 47 -4.53 -4.68 11.27
C ALA A 47 -5.94 -4.89 10.70
N LEU A 48 -6.56 -3.85 10.12
CA LEU A 48 -7.88 -3.96 9.48
C LEU A 48 -7.88 -4.96 8.31
N THR A 49 -6.79 -4.97 7.54
CA THR A 49 -6.62 -5.88 6.40
C THR A 49 -6.16 -7.29 6.80
N ALA A 50 -6.12 -7.63 8.09
CA ALA A 50 -5.71 -8.95 8.57
C ALA A 50 -6.61 -10.10 8.08
N SER A 51 -7.91 -9.85 7.88
CA SER A 51 -8.86 -10.83 7.34
C SER A 51 -8.52 -11.29 5.91
N ALA A 52 -7.83 -10.41 5.16
CA ALA A 52 -7.36 -10.62 3.79
C ALA A 52 -5.86 -10.98 3.75
N ALA A 53 -5.34 -11.62 4.80
CA ALA A 53 -3.94 -12.04 4.83
C ALA A 53 -3.64 -13.16 3.82
N PRO A 54 -2.42 -13.20 3.25
CA PRO A 54 -2.07 -14.13 2.18
C PRO A 54 -2.01 -15.60 2.61
N PHE A 55 -1.96 -15.89 3.91
CA PHE A 55 -1.90 -17.25 4.47
C PHE A 55 -3.27 -17.84 4.80
N ARG A 56 -4.36 -17.16 4.45
CA ARG A 56 -5.72 -17.69 4.62
C ARG A 56 -5.91 -18.93 3.75
N ALA A 57 -6.72 -19.90 4.18
CA ALA A 57 -7.01 -21.12 3.41
C ALA A 57 -8.23 -20.99 2.48
N THR A 58 -9.10 -20.02 2.74
CA THR A 58 -10.36 -19.81 2.00
C THR A 58 -10.41 -18.43 1.37
N PRO A 59 -11.13 -18.24 0.25
CA PRO A 59 -11.41 -16.92 -0.29
C PRO A 59 -12.24 -16.06 0.69
N LEU A 60 -12.21 -14.74 0.50
CA LEU A 60 -13.09 -13.82 1.22
C LEU A 60 -14.54 -13.98 0.73
N GLU A 61 -15.47 -14.09 1.68
CA GLU A 61 -16.90 -14.14 1.41
C GLU A 61 -17.49 -12.75 1.17
N PRO A 62 -18.65 -12.61 0.48
CA PRO A 62 -19.27 -11.31 0.22
C PRO A 62 -19.51 -10.45 1.46
N ALA A 63 -19.89 -11.06 2.58
CA ALA A 63 -20.07 -10.36 3.85
C ALA A 63 -18.75 -9.81 4.41
N GLU A 64 -17.65 -10.59 4.28
CA GLU A 64 -16.31 -10.16 4.69
C GLU A 64 -15.78 -9.04 3.78
N LEU A 65 -16.04 -9.11 2.48
CA LEU A 65 -15.67 -8.07 1.51
C LEU A 65 -16.37 -6.75 1.85
N LYS A 66 -17.67 -6.79 2.12
CA LYS A 66 -18.43 -5.60 2.53
C LYS A 66 -17.92 -5.03 3.86
N LYS A 67 -17.68 -5.88 4.86
CA LYS A 67 -17.13 -5.44 6.15
C LYS A 67 -15.77 -4.77 5.96
N LEU A 68 -14.87 -5.40 5.18
CA LEU A 68 -13.55 -4.85 4.90
C LEU A 68 -13.62 -3.51 4.15
N HIS A 69 -14.58 -3.34 3.23
CA HIS A 69 -14.83 -2.07 2.56
C HIS A 69 -15.22 -0.99 3.55
N ASP A 70 -16.21 -1.27 4.40
CA ASP A 70 -16.71 -0.29 5.36
C ASP A 70 -15.62 0.08 6.40
N ASP A 71 -14.87 -0.90 6.90
CA ASP A 71 -13.75 -0.70 7.83
C ASP A 71 -12.61 0.13 7.20
N MET A 72 -12.25 -0.16 5.94
CA MET A 72 -11.23 0.60 5.20
C MET A 72 -11.70 2.02 4.87
N GLY A 73 -12.97 2.18 4.51
CA GLY A 73 -13.57 3.49 4.23
C GLY A 73 -13.56 4.38 5.46
N LYS A 74 -13.98 3.85 6.62
CA LYS A 74 -13.91 4.55 7.90
C LYS A 74 -12.48 4.99 8.23
N TRP A 75 -11.52 4.08 8.10
CA TRP A 75 -10.11 4.40 8.32
C TRP A 75 -9.61 5.55 7.44
N TYR A 76 -10.01 5.57 6.16
CA TYR A 76 -9.55 6.60 5.23
C TYR A 76 -10.23 7.95 5.44
N PHE A 77 -11.56 7.96 5.58
CA PHE A 77 -12.37 9.18 5.56
C PHE A 77 -12.73 9.71 6.95
N ASP A 78 -13.12 8.84 7.88
CA ASP A 78 -13.62 9.26 9.19
C ASP A 78 -12.46 9.47 10.17
N ASP A 79 -11.51 8.54 10.21
CA ASP A 79 -10.32 8.65 11.07
C ASP A 79 -9.27 9.62 10.49
N GLY A 80 -9.41 9.97 9.21
CA GLY A 80 -8.52 10.90 8.50
C GLY A 80 -7.13 10.34 8.19
N ASP A 81 -6.88 9.06 8.44
CA ASP A 81 -5.55 8.44 8.27
C ASP A 81 -5.11 8.38 6.80
N GLY A 82 -6.07 8.44 5.86
CA GLY A 82 -5.82 8.45 4.43
C GLY A 82 -4.90 9.60 3.98
N ILE A 83 -4.92 10.74 4.69
CA ILE A 83 -4.08 11.91 4.35
C ILE A 83 -2.58 11.66 4.55
N LEU A 84 -2.22 10.69 5.40
CA LEU A 84 -0.84 10.35 5.72
C LEU A 84 -0.24 9.35 4.73
N THR A 85 -1.02 8.89 3.76
CA THR A 85 -0.56 7.92 2.77
C THR A 85 0.28 8.55 1.67
N SER A 86 1.30 7.81 1.21
CA SER A 86 2.01 8.18 -0.01
C SER A 86 1.05 8.09 -1.21
N ALA A 87 1.32 8.85 -2.28
CA ALA A 87 0.50 8.79 -3.49
C ALA A 87 0.34 7.34 -4.01
N ALA A 88 1.41 6.55 -4.02
CA ALA A 88 1.35 5.16 -4.47
C ALA A 88 0.51 4.26 -3.54
N ALA A 89 0.59 4.46 -2.22
CA ALA A 89 -0.25 3.72 -1.28
C ALA A 89 -1.72 4.11 -1.40
N ARG A 90 -2.00 5.41 -1.59
CA ARG A 90 -3.35 5.95 -1.82
C ARG A 90 -3.97 5.38 -3.10
N ASP A 91 -3.24 5.38 -4.20
CA ASP A 91 -3.77 4.93 -5.49
C ASP A 91 -4.09 3.42 -5.44
N LEU A 92 -3.24 2.63 -4.76
CA LEU A 92 -3.54 1.23 -4.45
C LEU A 92 -4.75 1.08 -3.54
N PHE A 93 -4.82 1.86 -2.45
CA PHE A 93 -5.94 1.83 -1.51
C PHE A 93 -7.26 2.06 -2.24
N VAL A 94 -7.36 3.10 -3.07
CA VAL A 94 -8.57 3.41 -3.83
C VAL A 94 -8.90 2.28 -4.80
N GLY A 95 -7.90 1.71 -5.48
CA GLY A 95 -8.10 0.55 -6.36
C GLY A 95 -8.64 -0.68 -5.63
N VAL A 96 -8.05 -1.03 -4.49
CA VAL A 96 -8.50 -2.16 -3.65
C VAL A 96 -9.89 -1.90 -3.11
N HIS A 97 -10.10 -0.74 -2.49
CA HIS A 97 -11.36 -0.34 -1.88
C HIS A 97 -12.51 -0.38 -2.89
N GLY A 98 -12.31 0.17 -4.09
CA GLY A 98 -13.31 0.11 -5.17
C GLY A 98 -13.67 -1.33 -5.57
N ASN A 99 -12.68 -2.22 -5.65
CA ASN A 99 -12.88 -3.61 -6.04
C ASN A 99 -13.60 -4.46 -4.98
N LEU A 100 -13.62 -4.04 -3.71
CA LEU A 100 -14.27 -4.79 -2.62
C LEU A 100 -15.78 -4.94 -2.81
N VAL A 101 -16.45 -3.92 -3.37
CA VAL A 101 -17.92 -3.89 -3.50
C VAL A 101 -18.44 -3.59 -4.91
N CYS A 102 -17.58 -3.24 -5.87
CA CYS A 102 -18.05 -2.99 -7.23
C CYS A 102 -18.68 -4.23 -7.90
N PRO A 103 -19.54 -4.04 -8.91
CA PRO A 103 -20.00 -5.14 -9.75
C PRO A 103 -18.84 -5.84 -10.45
N ILE A 104 -18.96 -7.15 -10.69
CA ILE A 104 -17.91 -7.98 -11.30
C ILE A 104 -17.38 -7.40 -12.62
N GLY A 105 -18.28 -6.98 -13.51
CA GLY A 105 -17.91 -6.39 -14.80
C GLY A 105 -17.21 -5.02 -14.71
N ALA A 106 -17.22 -4.39 -13.54
CA ALA A 106 -16.58 -3.11 -13.27
C ALA A 106 -15.27 -3.24 -12.45
N MET A 107 -14.85 -4.46 -12.12
CA MET A 107 -13.60 -4.67 -11.40
C MET A 107 -12.38 -4.20 -12.20
N LYS A 108 -11.39 -3.69 -11.49
CA LYS A 108 -10.07 -3.41 -12.05
C LYS A 108 -9.09 -4.55 -11.71
N PRO A 109 -8.20 -4.94 -12.62
CA PRO A 109 -8.08 -4.47 -14.00
C PRO A 109 -9.18 -5.06 -14.91
N ALA A 110 -9.42 -4.45 -16.08
CA ALA A 110 -10.46 -4.90 -17.02
C ALA A 110 -10.28 -6.37 -17.47
N VAL A 111 -9.03 -6.86 -17.54
CA VAL A 111 -8.75 -8.28 -17.84
C VAL A 111 -9.33 -9.21 -16.77
N LEU A 112 -9.25 -8.83 -15.49
CA LEU A 112 -9.84 -9.59 -14.39
C LEU A 112 -11.37 -9.55 -14.46
N ALA A 113 -11.97 -8.38 -14.72
CA ALA A 113 -13.42 -8.27 -14.89
C ALA A 113 -13.94 -9.17 -16.04
N ALA A 114 -13.23 -9.19 -17.18
CA ALA A 114 -13.58 -10.05 -18.30
C ALA A 114 -13.50 -11.54 -17.94
N GLN A 115 -12.43 -11.97 -17.26
CA GLN A 115 -12.29 -13.35 -16.80
C GLN A 115 -13.42 -13.73 -15.83
N LEU A 116 -13.76 -12.86 -14.87
CA LEU A 116 -14.80 -13.12 -13.89
C LEU A 116 -16.20 -13.18 -14.53
N THR A 117 -16.47 -12.34 -15.53
CA THR A 117 -17.76 -12.32 -16.24
C THR A 117 -17.99 -13.60 -17.04
N ALA A 118 -16.93 -14.30 -17.45
CA ALA A 118 -17.02 -15.57 -18.15
C ALA A 118 -17.31 -16.78 -17.24
N LEU A 119 -17.27 -16.60 -15.91
CA LEU A 119 -17.51 -17.66 -14.93
C LEU A 119 -18.98 -17.68 -14.48
N SER A 120 -19.38 -18.77 -13.83
CA SER A 120 -20.65 -18.82 -13.10
C SER A 120 -20.64 -17.76 -11.97
N PRO A 121 -21.80 -17.19 -11.57
CA PRO A 121 -21.83 -16.18 -10.52
C PRO A 121 -21.16 -16.61 -9.20
N ALA A 122 -21.32 -17.88 -8.81
CA ALA A 122 -20.71 -18.43 -7.60
C ALA A 122 -19.18 -18.54 -7.70
N ASP A 123 -18.66 -18.98 -8.85
CA ASP A 123 -17.22 -19.10 -9.08
C ASP A 123 -16.58 -17.72 -9.25
N ALA A 124 -17.30 -16.77 -9.85
CA ALA A 124 -16.84 -15.41 -10.03
C ALA A 124 -16.67 -14.69 -8.68
N GLU A 125 -17.62 -14.82 -7.75
CA GLU A 125 -17.48 -14.26 -6.40
C GLU A 125 -16.36 -14.95 -5.60
N ARG A 126 -16.23 -16.28 -5.71
CA ARG A 126 -15.11 -17.02 -5.10
C ARG A 126 -13.77 -16.54 -5.63
N ARG A 127 -13.67 -16.31 -6.95
CA ARG A 127 -12.48 -15.83 -7.64
C ARG A 127 -12.16 -14.37 -7.27
N ARG A 128 -13.18 -13.53 -7.11
CA ARG A 128 -13.07 -12.17 -6.59
C ARG A 128 -12.43 -12.17 -5.21
N GLY A 129 -12.94 -12.98 -4.27
CA GLY A 129 -12.38 -13.09 -2.92
C GLY A 129 -10.88 -13.37 -2.92
N CYS A 130 -10.42 -14.30 -3.77
CA CYS A 130 -9.00 -14.55 -4.00
C CYS A 130 -8.23 -13.34 -4.55
N ALA A 131 -8.78 -12.69 -5.59
CA ALA A 131 -8.13 -11.56 -6.22
C ALA A 131 -7.95 -10.40 -5.23
N ILE A 132 -8.94 -10.14 -4.38
CA ILE A 132 -8.86 -9.13 -3.33
C ILE A 132 -7.75 -9.43 -2.33
N VAL A 133 -7.58 -10.68 -1.88
CA VAL A 133 -6.47 -11.06 -0.99
C VAL A 133 -5.11 -10.70 -1.59
N ARG A 134 -4.91 -10.95 -2.89
CA ARG A 134 -3.69 -10.55 -3.60
C ARG A 134 -3.56 -9.03 -3.69
N GLN A 135 -4.61 -8.32 -4.09
CA GLN A 135 -4.60 -6.86 -4.22
C GLN A 135 -4.33 -6.15 -2.87
N VAL A 136 -4.92 -6.64 -1.77
CA VAL A 136 -4.62 -6.19 -0.41
C VAL A 136 -3.16 -6.46 -0.05
N SER A 137 -2.61 -7.59 -0.48
CA SER A 137 -1.19 -7.89 -0.24
C SER A 137 -0.25 -6.97 -1.03
N LEU A 138 -0.64 -6.51 -2.22
CA LEU A 138 0.08 -5.45 -2.93
C LEU A 138 0.04 -4.15 -2.13
N LEU A 139 -1.13 -3.74 -1.64
CA LEU A 139 -1.26 -2.56 -0.76
C LEU A 139 -0.32 -2.67 0.45
N ARG A 140 -0.38 -3.79 1.18
CA ARG A 140 0.50 -4.10 2.32
C ARG A 140 1.99 -4.01 1.98
N THR A 141 2.38 -4.50 0.80
CA THR A 141 3.77 -4.41 0.32
C THR A 141 4.19 -2.95 0.09
N GLN A 142 3.30 -2.12 -0.47
CA GLN A 142 3.58 -0.68 -0.62
C GLN A 142 3.66 0.02 0.74
N LEU A 143 2.79 -0.31 1.70
CA LEU A 143 2.86 0.24 3.06
C LEU A 143 4.21 -0.07 3.74
N LYS A 144 4.68 -1.31 3.65
CA LYS A 144 6.01 -1.69 4.17
C LYS A 144 7.14 -0.90 3.53
N LYS A 145 7.07 -0.71 2.21
CA LYS A 145 8.08 0.04 1.46
C LYS A 145 8.13 1.50 1.89
N ASP A 146 6.99 2.15 2.06
CA ASP A 146 6.92 3.56 2.47
C ASP A 146 7.55 3.78 3.84
N LEU A 147 7.36 2.82 4.76
CA LEU A 147 7.97 2.83 6.09
C LEU A 147 9.45 2.40 6.09
N ALA A 148 10.03 2.14 4.91
CA ALA A 148 11.36 1.56 4.74
C ALA A 148 11.61 0.29 5.59
N MET A 149 10.54 -0.39 6.00
CA MET A 149 10.64 -1.61 6.81
C MET A 149 11.06 -2.76 5.89
N HIS A 150 12.37 -2.99 5.83
CA HIS A 150 13.00 -4.13 5.14
C HIS A 150 12.81 -5.46 5.89
N LEU A 151 11.60 -5.71 6.41
CA LEU A 151 11.27 -6.98 7.06
C LEU A 151 10.96 -8.04 6.00
N GLY A 152 12.02 -8.53 5.35
CA GLY A 152 12.27 -9.91 4.90
C GLY A 152 11.30 -10.64 3.95
N VAL A 153 10.03 -10.23 3.86
CA VAL A 153 8.97 -10.95 3.19
C VAL A 153 8.38 -10.08 2.10
N ASP A 154 8.93 -10.24 0.90
CA ASP A 154 8.29 -9.81 -0.33
C ASP A 154 7.14 -10.81 -0.58
N TYR A 155 5.92 -10.53 -0.12
CA TYR A 155 4.82 -11.52 -0.17
C TYR A 155 4.50 -12.00 -1.59
N TYR A 156 4.84 -11.19 -2.61
CA TYR A 156 4.68 -11.55 -4.01
C TYR A 156 5.92 -11.10 -4.79
N THR A 157 7.01 -11.88 -4.69
CA THR A 157 8.14 -11.73 -5.61
C THR A 157 7.77 -12.09 -7.05
N ASP A 158 6.72 -12.87 -7.25
CA ASP A 158 6.18 -13.17 -8.56
C ASP A 158 4.77 -12.60 -8.69
N LEU A 159 4.67 -11.50 -9.43
CA LEU A 159 3.41 -10.85 -9.72
C LEU A 159 2.73 -11.57 -10.88
N GLN A 160 1.52 -12.07 -10.65
CA GLN A 160 0.69 -12.64 -11.71
C GLN A 160 0.37 -11.58 -12.78
N PRO A 161 0.00 -11.98 -14.00
CA PRO A 161 -0.43 -11.05 -15.05
C PRO A 161 -1.52 -10.09 -14.57
N ASP A 162 -2.51 -10.58 -13.82
CA ASP A 162 -3.60 -9.77 -13.27
C ASP A 162 -3.10 -8.78 -12.21
N ASP A 163 -2.13 -9.15 -11.38
CA ASP A 163 -1.54 -8.27 -10.37
C ASP A 163 -0.77 -7.12 -11.04
N ARG A 164 -0.03 -7.42 -12.11
CA ARG A 164 0.68 -6.41 -12.91
C ARG A 164 -0.31 -5.46 -13.58
N ALA A 165 -1.38 -5.99 -14.17
CA ALA A 165 -2.42 -5.19 -14.78
C ALA A 165 -3.15 -4.32 -13.74
N PHE A 166 -3.37 -4.84 -12.53
CA PHE A 166 -3.94 -4.08 -11.42
C PHE A 166 -3.04 -2.91 -11.03
N LEU A 167 -1.73 -3.15 -10.84
CA LEU A 167 -0.76 -2.08 -10.56
C LEU A 167 -0.79 -0.99 -11.63
N VAL A 168 -0.81 -1.37 -12.90
CA VAL A 168 -0.91 -0.43 -14.02
C VAL A 168 -2.21 0.36 -13.99
N SER A 169 -3.34 -0.28 -13.67
CA SER A 169 -4.63 0.39 -13.53
C SER A 169 -4.69 1.39 -12.36
N CYS A 170 -3.81 1.23 -11.38
CA CYS A 170 -3.59 2.16 -10.27
C CYS A 170 -2.50 3.20 -10.58
N GLY A 171 -2.01 3.31 -11.82
CA GLY A 171 -0.95 4.25 -12.21
C GLY A 171 0.45 3.85 -11.74
N LEU A 172 0.65 2.62 -11.26
CA LEU A 172 1.93 2.13 -10.76
C LEU A 172 2.67 1.28 -11.80
N SER A 173 3.99 1.48 -11.88
CA SER A 173 4.85 0.69 -12.77
C SER A 173 5.31 -0.62 -12.09
N PRO A 174 4.96 -1.81 -12.62
CA PRO A 174 5.42 -3.10 -12.08
C PRO A 174 6.93 -3.33 -12.27
N ARG A 175 7.62 -2.45 -13.02
CA ARG A 175 9.08 -2.53 -13.25
C ARG A 175 9.89 -1.77 -12.20
N ARG A 176 9.25 -0.98 -11.34
CA ARG A 176 9.91 -0.22 -10.26
C ARG A 176 9.85 -1.00 -8.94
N ARG A 177 10.76 -0.69 -8.01
CA ARG A 177 10.68 -1.26 -6.65
C ARG A 177 9.37 -0.80 -5.97
N PRO A 178 8.69 -1.66 -5.18
CA PRO A 178 9.12 -2.99 -4.72
C PRO A 178 8.76 -4.13 -5.68
N TRP A 179 8.03 -3.84 -6.76
CA TRP A 179 7.45 -4.81 -7.70
C TRP A 179 8.46 -5.49 -8.63
N ARG A 180 9.62 -4.86 -8.84
CA ARG A 180 10.66 -5.39 -9.73
C ARG A 180 11.21 -6.72 -9.17
N PRO A 181 11.20 -7.81 -9.96
CA PRO A 181 11.79 -9.08 -9.52
C PRO A 181 13.27 -8.91 -9.20
N ARG A 182 13.72 -9.51 -8.09
CA ARG A 182 15.14 -9.60 -7.74
C ARG A 182 15.79 -10.68 -8.59
N ARG A 183 16.96 -10.39 -9.17
CA ARG A 183 17.71 -11.33 -10.01
C ARG A 183 18.27 -12.54 -9.25
N LEU A 184 18.41 -12.44 -7.93
CA LEU A 184 18.96 -13.49 -7.08
C LEU A 184 17.95 -13.78 -5.97
N ARG A 185 17.37 -14.98 -5.99
CA ARG A 185 16.43 -15.50 -4.99
C ARG A 185 17.17 -16.51 -4.11
N PRO A 186 17.16 -16.36 -2.78
CA PRO A 186 17.54 -17.45 -1.88
C PRO A 186 16.57 -18.62 -2.08
N ALA A 187 17.08 -19.83 -2.29
CA ALA A 187 16.29 -21.02 -2.60
C ALA A 187 15.22 -21.33 -1.53
N ASP A 188 15.45 -20.93 -0.27
CA ASP A 188 14.66 -21.37 0.89
C ASP A 188 13.43 -20.51 1.22
N ARG A 189 13.00 -19.60 0.33
CA ARG A 189 11.80 -18.79 0.60
C ARG A 189 10.53 -19.60 0.32
N PRO A 190 9.64 -19.78 1.33
CA PRO A 190 8.39 -20.52 1.15
C PRO A 190 7.57 -19.90 0.01
N HIS A 191 7.09 -20.76 -0.89
CA HIS A 191 6.18 -20.36 -1.95
C HIS A 191 4.81 -20.14 -1.32
N VAL A 192 4.36 -18.90 -1.27
CA VAL A 192 2.98 -18.59 -0.87
C VAL A 192 2.11 -18.87 -2.10
N ASP A 193 1.24 -19.88 -2.01
CA ASP A 193 0.27 -20.16 -3.07
C ASP A 193 -0.57 -18.90 -3.31
N PRO A 194 -0.50 -18.29 -4.50
CA PRO A 194 -1.25 -17.08 -4.81
C PRO A 194 -2.76 -17.35 -4.94
N CYS A 195 -3.22 -18.61 -4.79
CA CYS A 195 -4.55 -19.04 -5.14
C CYS A 195 -5.28 -19.97 -4.17
N VAL A 196 -5.92 -19.38 -3.17
CA VAL A 196 -6.72 -20.12 -2.19
C VAL A 196 -8.07 -20.66 -2.71
N CYS A 197 -8.50 -20.28 -3.91
CA CYS A 197 -9.78 -20.71 -4.52
C CYS A 197 -9.64 -21.91 -5.46
N GLY A 198 -8.42 -22.40 -5.73
CA GLY A 198 -8.20 -23.49 -6.70
C GLY A 198 -8.52 -23.13 -8.17
N GLY A 199 -8.95 -21.89 -8.45
CA GLY A 199 -9.36 -21.43 -9.78
C GLY A 199 -8.44 -20.36 -10.39
N CYS A 200 -7.18 -20.25 -9.96
CA CYS A 200 -6.22 -19.40 -10.68
C CYS A 200 -5.69 -20.16 -11.89
N PRO A 201 -5.42 -19.47 -13.01
CA PRO A 201 -4.48 -20.01 -13.97
C PRO A 201 -3.18 -20.32 -13.21
N ALA A 202 -2.72 -21.56 -13.31
CA ALA A 202 -1.40 -21.92 -12.82
C ALA A 202 -0.39 -20.98 -13.49
N GLY A 203 0.46 -20.33 -12.70
CA GLY A 203 1.52 -19.50 -13.27
C GLY A 203 2.42 -20.35 -14.18
N PRO A 204 3.10 -19.74 -15.17
CA PRO A 204 4.14 -20.45 -15.90
C PRO A 204 5.20 -20.91 -14.88
N SER A 205 5.32 -22.22 -14.71
CA SER A 205 6.36 -22.89 -13.93
C SER A 205 7.75 -22.54 -14.45
#